data_AF-A0A0T5VTD9-F1
#
_entry.id   AF-A0A0T5VTD9-F1
#
_cell.length_a   1.000
_cell.length_b   1.000
_cell.length_c   1.000
_cell.angle_alpha   90.00
_cell.angle_beta   90.00
_cell.angle_gamma   90.00
#
_symmetry.space_group_name_H-M   'P 1'
#
loop_
_entity.id
_entity.type
_entity.pdbx_description
1 polymer ?
#
loop_
_entity_poly.entity_id
_entity_poly.type
_entity_poly.pdbx_seq_one_letter_code
_entity_poly.pdbx_strand_id
1 'polypeptide(L)'
;MDIGASKVVFEKIPNDFRPMWGKNILSLFDKCLIFIPAEVLTLYEIIDDKLRWKEAHNQFSKIRELNLENRNKEYEVYLLLAENIAKITYNASNEPAPFDWDSGWYIPNLAKQVSAFYQDAELDRRLKENILLSF
;
A
#
# COMPACT_ATOMS: atom_id res chain seq x y z
N MET A 1 -2.50 13.67 7.73
CA MET A 1 -3.62 13.98 6.83
C MET A 1 -4.83 13.38 7.49
N ASP A 2 -5.92 14.12 7.62
CA ASP A 2 -7.15 13.50 8.16
C ASP A 2 -7.69 12.46 7.18
N ILE A 3 -8.58 11.59 7.69
CA ILE A 3 -9.16 10.50 6.91
C ILE A 3 -10.05 11.03 5.77
N GLY A 4 -10.66 12.21 5.93
CA GLY A 4 -11.52 12.83 4.92
C GLY A 4 -10.75 13.26 3.68
N ALA A 5 -9.60 13.92 3.87
CA ALA A 5 -8.71 14.28 2.76
C ALA A 5 -8.13 13.03 2.07
N SER A 6 -7.79 11.99 2.84
CA SER A 6 -7.26 10.73 2.30
C SER A 6 -8.30 9.98 1.46
N LYS A 7 -9.56 9.97 1.92
CA LYS A 7 -10.72 9.49 1.17
C LYS A 7 -10.86 10.20 -0.17
N VAL A 8 -10.87 11.54 -0.18
CA VAL A 8 -11.04 12.34 -1.40
C VAL A 8 -9.95 12.05 -2.43
N VAL A 9 -8.71 11.84 -1.98
CA VAL A 9 -7.61 11.44 -2.87
C VAL A 9 -7.90 10.07 -3.47
N PHE A 10 -8.16 9.06 -2.64
CA PHE A 10 -8.35 7.68 -3.10
C PHE A 10 -9.57 7.50 -4.01
N GLU A 11 -10.69 8.16 -3.70
CA GLU A 11 -11.94 8.03 -4.47
C GLU A 11 -11.84 8.63 -5.88
N LYS A 12 -10.90 9.55 -6.12
CA LYS A 12 -10.61 10.09 -7.45
C LYS A 12 -9.83 9.11 -8.33
N ILE A 13 -9.16 8.13 -7.74
CA ILE A 13 -8.34 7.17 -8.47
C ILE A 13 -9.25 6.12 -9.11
N PRO A 14 -9.26 5.99 -10.45
CA PRO A 14 -10.07 4.97 -11.09
C PRO A 14 -9.62 3.58 -10.64
N ASN A 15 -10.57 2.65 -10.54
CA ASN A 15 -10.37 1.35 -9.90
C ASN A 15 -9.12 0.60 -10.42
N ASP A 16 -8.92 0.62 -11.74
CA ASP A 16 -7.80 -0.02 -12.43
C ASP A 16 -6.43 0.61 -12.14
N PHE A 17 -6.36 1.85 -11.66
CA PHE A 17 -5.09 2.51 -11.33
C PHE A 17 -4.72 2.42 -9.86
N ARG A 18 -5.67 2.04 -8.98
CA ARG A 18 -5.46 1.93 -7.54
C ARG A 18 -4.29 1.00 -7.16
N PRO A 19 -4.12 -0.20 -7.77
CA PRO A 19 -3.03 -1.09 -7.42
C PRO A 19 -1.66 -0.48 -7.72
N MET A 20 -1.50 0.06 -8.93
CA MET A 20 -0.25 0.70 -9.37
C MET A 20 0.06 1.96 -8.55
N TRP A 21 -0.95 2.77 -8.23
CA TRP A 21 -0.81 3.90 -7.33
C TRP A 21 -0.30 3.47 -5.95
N GLY A 22 -0.88 2.42 -5.37
CA GLY A 22 -0.43 1.85 -4.10
C GLY A 22 1.02 1.38 -4.16
N LYS A 23 1.40 0.65 -5.22
CA LYS A 23 2.79 0.20 -5.45
C LYS A 23 3.78 1.37 -5.55
N ASN A 24 3.42 2.42 -6.28
CA ASN A 24 4.27 3.60 -6.43
C ASN A 24 4.52 4.27 -5.08
N ILE A 25 3.52 4.33 -4.20
CA ILE A 25 3.70 4.83 -2.82
C ILE A 25 4.58 3.89 -2.00
N LEU A 26 4.32 2.58 -2.01
CA LEU A 26 5.06 1.61 -1.19
C LEU A 26 6.54 1.52 -1.57
N SER A 27 6.84 1.54 -2.87
CA SER A 27 8.21 1.43 -3.38
C SER A 27 9.10 2.64 -3.08
N LEU A 28 8.53 3.76 -2.62
CA LEU A 28 9.32 4.90 -2.12
C LEU A 28 10.20 4.50 -0.93
N PHE A 29 9.74 3.53 -0.14
CA PHE A 29 10.41 3.10 1.10
C PHE A 29 11.43 1.98 0.88
N ASP A 30 11.50 1.37 -0.32
CA ASP A 30 12.37 0.23 -0.62
C ASP A 30 13.85 0.52 -0.33
N LYS A 31 14.30 1.74 -0.62
CA LYS A 31 15.69 2.17 -0.39
C LYS A 31 15.99 2.47 1.08
N CYS A 32 14.96 2.61 1.90
CA CYS A 32 15.07 2.89 3.33
C CYS A 32 15.12 1.60 4.15
N LEU A 33 14.77 0.46 3.55
CA LEU A 33 14.78 -0.84 4.20
C LEU A 33 16.11 -1.56 3.98
N ILE A 34 16.57 -2.29 5.00
CA ILE A 34 17.74 -3.18 4.88
C ILE A 34 17.42 -4.34 3.93
N PHE A 35 16.20 -4.87 4.03
CA PHE A 35 15.67 -5.90 3.15
C PHE A 35 14.18 -5.66 2.91
N ILE A 36 13.72 -5.94 1.69
CA ILE A 36 12.30 -5.96 1.37
C ILE A 36 11.81 -7.39 1.61
N PRO A 37 10.74 -7.60 2.40
CA PRO A 37 10.21 -8.94 2.63
C PRO A 37 9.69 -9.56 1.33
N ALA A 38 9.86 -10.87 1.19
CA ALA A 38 9.46 -11.61 -0.01
C ALA A 38 7.96 -11.47 -0.30
N GLU A 39 7.15 -11.31 0.73
CA GLU A 39 5.71 -11.09 0.65
C GLU A 39 5.37 -9.75 -0.03
N VAL A 40 6.16 -8.70 0.20
CA VAL A 40 5.96 -7.41 -0.48
C VAL A 40 6.47 -7.47 -1.92
N LEU A 41 7.59 -8.16 -2.17
CA LEU A 41 8.07 -8.39 -3.54
C LEU A 41 7.04 -9.18 -4.36
N THR A 42 6.45 -10.23 -3.79
CA THR A 42 5.37 -11.00 -4.43
C THR A 42 4.14 -10.12 -4.71
N LEU A 43 3.80 -9.20 -3.79
CA LEU A 43 2.72 -8.24 -4.02
C LEU A 43 3.04 -7.32 -5.22
N TYR A 44 4.28 -6.88 -5.41
CA TYR A 44 4.67 -6.09 -6.58
C TYR A 44 4.49 -6.85 -7.89
N GLU A 45 4.86 -8.13 -7.92
CA GLU A 45 4.65 -8.98 -9.10
C GLU A 45 3.17 -9.17 -9.40
N ILE A 46 2.34 -9.34 -8.36
CA ILE A 46 0.88 -9.43 -8.51
C ILE A 46 0.33 -8.13 -9.08
N ILE A 47 0.74 -6.97 -8.58
CA ILE A 47 0.24 -5.67 -9.04
C ILE A 47 0.59 -5.41 -10.52
N ASP A 48 1.77 -5.84 -10.96
CA ASP A 48 2.23 -5.66 -12.34
C ASP A 48 1.49 -6.52 -13.37
N ASP A 49 0.81 -7.58 -12.93
CA ASP A 49 0.01 -8.45 -13.80
C ASP A 49 -1.47 -8.43 -13.38
N LYS A 50 -2.29 -7.74 -14.15
CA LYS A 50 -3.74 -7.62 -13.90
C LYS A 50 -4.45 -8.96 -13.79
N LEU A 51 -3.97 -10.02 -14.47
CA LEU A 51 -4.56 -11.36 -14.39
C LEU A 51 -4.33 -12.02 -13.03
N ARG A 52 -3.33 -11.54 -12.29
CA ARG A 52 -2.95 -12.02 -10.96
C ARG A 52 -3.58 -11.23 -9.82
N TRP A 53 -4.28 -10.11 -10.08
CA TRP A 53 -4.84 -9.27 -9.00
C TRP A 53 -5.75 -10.03 -8.01
N LYS A 54 -6.45 -11.07 -8.47
CA LYS A 54 -7.23 -11.97 -7.60
C LYS A 54 -6.38 -12.71 -6.56
N GLU A 55 -5.10 -12.95 -6.84
CA GLU A 55 -4.14 -13.57 -5.91
C GLU A 55 -3.83 -12.66 -4.73
N ALA A 56 -4.08 -11.35 -4.85
CA ALA A 56 -3.80 -10.37 -3.79
C ALA A 56 -4.57 -10.64 -2.49
N HIS A 57 -5.70 -11.36 -2.53
CA HIS A 57 -6.38 -11.80 -1.31
C HIS A 57 -5.53 -12.78 -0.50
N ASN A 58 -4.92 -13.77 -1.16
CA ASN A 58 -4.00 -14.69 -0.49
C ASN A 58 -2.73 -13.96 -0.07
N GLN A 59 -2.25 -13.02 -0.89
CA GLN A 59 -1.06 -12.26 -0.56
C GLN A 59 -1.27 -11.35 0.65
N PHE A 60 -2.45 -10.76 0.83
CA PHE A 60 -2.84 -10.06 2.05
C PHE A 60 -2.65 -10.94 3.29
N SER A 61 -3.12 -12.20 3.27
CA SER A 61 -2.98 -13.12 4.39
C SER A 61 -1.51 -13.36 4.76
N LYS A 62 -0.65 -13.58 3.77
CA LYS A 62 0.80 -13.78 4.01
C LYS A 62 1.47 -12.56 4.61
N ILE A 63 1.16 -11.36 4.10
CA ILE A 63 1.70 -10.11 4.66
C ILE A 63 1.21 -9.92 6.11
N ARG A 64 -0.07 -10.23 6.37
CA ARG A 64 -0.64 -10.16 7.71
C ARG A 64 0.01 -11.13 8.69
N GLU A 65 0.26 -12.37 8.27
CA GLU A 65 0.98 -13.37 9.07
C GLU A 65 2.38 -12.87 9.45
N LEU A 66 3.14 -12.37 8.46
CA LEU A 66 4.43 -11.73 8.69
C LEU A 66 4.33 -10.58 9.71
N ASN A 67 3.28 -9.75 9.61
CA ASN A 67 3.09 -8.62 10.50
C ASN A 67 2.73 -9.03 11.94
N LEU A 68 1.97 -10.12 12.12
CA LEU A 68 1.65 -10.67 13.46
C LEU A 68 2.88 -11.22 14.19
N GLU A 69 3.84 -11.75 13.44
CA GLU A 69 5.11 -12.25 13.97
C GLU A 69 6.12 -11.13 14.23
N ASN A 70 5.98 -10.01 13.52
CA ASN A 70 6.84 -8.84 13.67
C ASN A 70 6.75 -8.22 15.08
N ARG A 71 7.86 -7.64 15.53
CA ARG A 71 8.01 -6.94 16.82
C ARG A 71 8.53 -5.51 16.66
N ASN A 72 8.90 -5.11 15.44
CA ASN A 72 9.38 -3.76 15.12
C ASN A 72 8.20 -2.88 14.67
N LYS A 73 7.91 -1.83 15.43
CA LYS A 73 6.79 -0.90 15.16
C LYS A 73 6.91 -0.15 13.83
N GLU A 74 8.12 0.22 13.41
CA GLU A 74 8.33 0.93 12.15
C GLU A 74 7.96 0.03 10.98
N TYR A 75 8.41 -1.22 11.07
CA TYR A 75 8.12 -2.26 10.11
C TYR A 75 6.64 -2.69 10.13
N GLU A 76 5.99 -2.63 11.29
CA GLU A 76 4.56 -2.90 11.43
C GLU A 76 3.72 -1.93 10.58
N VAL A 77 4.01 -0.63 10.65
CA VAL A 77 3.29 0.38 9.85
C VAL A 77 3.54 0.18 8.35
N TYR A 78 4.77 -0.20 7.96
CA TYR A 78 5.10 -0.54 6.57
C TYR A 78 4.32 -1.77 6.07
N LEU A 79 4.22 -2.83 6.89
CA LEU A 79 3.44 -4.01 6.54
C LEU A 79 1.94 -3.71 6.50
N LEU A 80 1.41 -2.87 7.40
CA LEU A 80 0.02 -2.41 7.34
C LEU A 80 -0.27 -1.61 6.06
N LEU A 81 0.68 -0.81 5.59
CA LEU A 81 0.58 -0.14 4.30
C LEU A 81 0.48 -1.16 3.16
N ALA A 82 1.36 -2.16 3.15
CA ALA A 82 1.34 -3.24 2.17
C ALA A 82 0.05 -4.08 2.22
N GLU A 83 -0.48 -4.37 3.41
CA GLU A 83 -1.77 -5.04 3.61
C GLU A 83 -2.91 -4.27 2.92
N ASN A 84 -3.00 -2.96 3.13
CA ASN A 84 -4.05 -2.15 2.51
C ASN A 84 -3.90 -2.08 0.98
N ILE A 85 -2.67 -2.08 0.48
CA ILE A 85 -2.41 -2.13 -0.97
C ILE A 85 -2.84 -3.48 -1.56
N ALA A 86 -2.58 -4.58 -0.87
CA ALA A 86 -3.08 -5.90 -1.27
C ALA A 86 -4.62 -5.95 -1.31
N LYS A 87 -5.29 -5.36 -0.32
CA LYS A 87 -6.77 -5.26 -0.30
C LYS A 87 -7.33 -4.48 -1.49
N ILE A 88 -6.82 -3.29 -1.77
CA ILE A 88 -7.30 -2.50 -2.92
C ILE A 88 -6.97 -3.18 -4.25
N THR A 89 -5.89 -3.96 -4.31
CA THR A 89 -5.53 -4.75 -5.49
C THR A 89 -6.53 -5.86 -5.74
N TYR A 90 -6.88 -6.62 -4.70
CA TYR A 90 -7.93 -7.62 -4.79
C TYR A 90 -9.28 -7.00 -5.16
N ASN A 91 -9.68 -5.92 -4.50
CA ASN A 91 -10.93 -5.24 -4.80
C ASN A 91 -10.96 -4.73 -6.26
N ALA A 92 -9.82 -4.30 -6.81
CA ALA A 92 -9.71 -3.87 -8.19
C ALA A 92 -9.86 -5.00 -9.22
N SER A 93 -9.68 -6.26 -8.82
CA SER A 93 -9.88 -7.43 -9.68
C SER A 93 -11.36 -7.70 -10.00
N ASN A 94 -12.30 -7.12 -9.23
CA ASN A 94 -13.74 -7.35 -9.30
C ASN A 94 -14.18 -8.80 -8.97
N GLU A 95 -13.32 -9.59 -8.32
CA GLU A 95 -13.67 -10.88 -7.75
C GLU A 95 -14.65 -10.73 -6.57
N PRO A 96 -15.44 -11.77 -6.25
CA PRO A 96 -16.41 -11.72 -5.16
C PRO A 96 -15.74 -11.63 -3.78
N ALA A 97 -16.55 -11.30 -2.77
CA ALA A 97 -16.11 -11.10 -1.38
C ALA A 97 -14.97 -10.07 -1.24
N PRO A 98 -15.17 -8.83 -1.72
CA PRO A 98 -14.16 -7.79 -1.60
C PRO A 98 -13.86 -7.49 -0.13
N PHE A 99 -12.65 -7.02 0.14
CA PHE A 99 -12.32 -6.39 1.41
C PHE A 99 -13.08 -5.07 1.58
N ASP A 100 -13.00 -4.51 2.80
CA ASP A 100 -13.62 -3.23 3.13
C ASP A 100 -13.25 -2.14 2.11
N TRP A 101 -14.28 -1.48 1.61
CA TRP A 101 -14.20 -0.49 0.54
C TRP A 101 -13.36 0.76 0.91
N ASP A 102 -13.20 1.01 2.21
CA ASP A 102 -12.43 2.12 2.78
C ASP A 102 -10.94 1.78 3.00
N SER A 103 -10.50 0.56 2.72
CA SER A 103 -9.09 0.13 2.88
C SER A 103 -8.11 1.12 2.22
N GLY A 104 -8.48 1.67 1.06
CA GLY A 104 -7.65 2.64 0.34
C GLY A 104 -7.51 4.01 1.01
N TRP A 105 -8.42 4.38 1.90
CA TRP A 105 -8.40 5.68 2.60
C TRP A 105 -7.26 5.77 3.61
N TYR A 106 -6.79 4.63 4.10
CA TYR A 106 -5.72 4.58 5.10
C TYR A 106 -4.33 4.73 4.49
N ILE A 107 -4.17 4.43 3.20
CA ILE A 107 -2.87 4.42 2.50
C ILE A 107 -2.10 5.74 2.65
N PRO A 108 -2.68 6.94 2.37
CA PRO A 108 -1.96 8.20 2.52
C PRO A 108 -1.49 8.48 3.95
N ASN A 109 -2.25 8.05 4.97
CA ASN A 109 -1.90 8.26 6.36
C ASN A 109 -0.81 7.27 6.81
N LEU A 110 -0.96 5.98 6.46
CA LEU A 110 0.04 4.95 6.73
C LEU A 110 1.38 5.30 6.08
N ALA A 111 1.39 5.69 4.81
CA ALA A 111 2.63 6.08 4.13
C ALA A 111 3.31 7.29 4.78
N LYS A 112 2.54 8.27 5.28
CA LYS A 112 3.10 9.40 6.05
C LYS A 112 3.70 8.96 7.37
N GLN A 113 3.08 8.00 8.05
CA GLN A 113 3.63 7.44 9.29
C GLN A 113 4.93 6.68 9.03
N VAL A 114 5.00 5.89 7.95
CA VAL A 114 6.25 5.23 7.54
C VAL A 114 7.34 6.26 7.25
N SER A 115 7.04 7.28 6.45
CA SER A 115 8.00 8.36 6.11
C SER A 115 8.57 9.07 7.35
N ALA A 116 7.73 9.28 8.37
CA ALA A 116 8.12 9.94 9.60
C ALA A 116 9.21 9.20 10.40
N PHE A 117 9.37 7.88 10.23
CA PHE A 117 10.45 7.13 10.88
C PHE A 117 11.83 7.45 10.28
N TYR A 118 11.88 7.80 9.00
CA TYR A 118 13.15 8.03 8.29
C TYR A 118 13.66 9.47 8.35
N GLN A 119 12.79 10.44 8.71
CA GLN A 119 13.14 11.87 8.82
C GLN A 119 13.83 12.43 7.56
N ASP A 120 13.45 11.92 6.38
CA ASP A 120 14.03 12.30 5.09
C ASP A 120 13.10 13.27 4.34
N ALA A 121 13.56 14.52 4.17
CA ALA A 121 12.78 15.56 3.52
C ALA A 121 12.51 15.29 2.02
N GLU A 122 13.42 14.59 1.34
CA GLU A 122 13.25 14.22 -0.06
C GLU A 122 12.25 13.06 -0.21
N LEU A 123 12.28 12.08 0.71
CA LEU A 123 11.25 11.05 0.81
C LEU A 123 9.87 11.67 1.04
N ASP A 124 9.75 12.61 1.99
CA ASP A 124 8.51 13.32 2.28
C ASP A 124 7.98 14.10 1.06
N ARG A 125 8.89 14.73 0.29
CA ARG A 125 8.53 15.45 -0.94
C ARG A 125 7.99 14.49 -1.99
N ARG A 126 8.73 13.41 -2.28
CA ARG A 126 8.31 12.38 -3.25
C ARG A 126 7.01 11.69 -2.86
N LEU A 127 6.80 11.47 -1.56
CA LEU A 127 5.56 10.90 -1.04
C LEU A 127 4.37 11.84 -1.28
N LYS A 128 4.50 13.14 -1.00
CA LYS A 128 3.43 14.11 -1.27
C LYS A 128 3.08 14.15 -2.75
N GLU A 129 4.08 14.09 -3.63
CA GLU A 129 3.88 14.04 -5.07
C GLU A 129 3.11 12.79 -5.50
N ASN A 130 3.50 11.61 -5.02
CA ASN A 130 2.80 10.36 -5.37
C ASN A 130 1.38 10.25 -4.80
N ILE A 131 1.13 10.83 -3.63
CA ILE A 131 -0.23 10.90 -3.07
C ILE A 131 -1.11 11.84 -3.91
N LEU A 132 -0.59 12.99 -4.34
CA LEU A 132 -1.38 14.05 -4.99
C LEU A 132 -1.49 13.90 -6.52
N LEU A 133 -0.54 13.27 -7.19
CA LEU A 133 -0.49 13.10 -8.66
C LEU A 133 -1.29 11.89 -9.16
N SER A 134 -2.45 11.62 -8.56
CA SER A 134 -3.34 10.57 -9.03
C SER A 134 -4.25 11.15 -10.13
N PHE A 135 -3.78 10.99 -11.38
CA PHE A 135 -4.42 11.19 -12.70
C PHE A 135 -5.63 12.12 -12.81
#